data_AF-A0A849VKI4-F1
#
_entry.id   AF-A0A849VKI4-F1
#
_cell.length_a   1.000
_cell.length_b   1.000
_cell.length_c   1.000
_cell.angle_alpha   90.00
_cell.angle_beta   90.00
_cell.angle_gamma   90.00
#
_symmetry.space_group_name_H-M   'P 1'
#
loop_
_entity.id
_entity.type
_entity.pdbx_description
1 polymer ?
#
loop_
_entity_poly.entity_id
_entity_poly.type
_entity_poly.pdbx_seq_one_letter_code
_entity_poly.pdbx_strand_id
1 'polypeptide(L)'
;MKKLLISPSKMALGEQESQIYQNILKQATEISLNLMAVKVENHPEDFLLWCYELLDVAKNRLNFDLLDDHQLPTVKKLHDQLISAISFLQLKTLRITPWPVLVAFVEQHRDALAIDEQLKLTAYLADKRTTPLKEMIVEDRLAFSGKHAASLDTSVYNFDVEWFCSTKSAKGFHQLFADLPGAFDEALAHIPAEGEVSEQDYQQFVVAYLLAFNGSDEKPTLAPATRLLAMRRPDVFTPISSSKLDALCSAFGITKLNNRDFERYWQDIVLTIHAMPWFKMPTPANEFEQQLADIKALLPCWFYYADKDTAEGSNYLKLLNKPQRTTSSGGKKTVRRGKESAEVLVDRALSDESIPEHIRAKRDSIVAEVEKGRSVDETISLMRTIFG
;
A
#
# COMPACT_ATOMS: atom_id res chain seq x y z
N MET A 1 5.50 19.99 -29.06
CA MET A 1 6.10 20.40 -27.78
C MET A 1 5.74 21.82 -27.34
N LYS A 2 6.19 22.90 -28.02
CA LYS A 2 5.94 24.29 -27.57
C LYS A 2 4.48 24.59 -27.22
N LYS A 3 3.53 24.15 -28.07
CA LYS A 3 2.08 24.29 -27.82
C LYS A 3 1.63 23.60 -26.53
N LEU A 4 2.15 22.40 -26.25
CA LEU A 4 1.89 21.67 -25.00
C LEU A 4 2.42 22.44 -23.80
N LEU A 5 3.69 22.87 -23.81
CA LEU A 5 4.28 23.55 -22.65
C LEU A 5 3.57 24.85 -22.27
N ILE A 6 3.00 25.59 -23.24
CA ILE A 6 2.31 26.87 -22.97
C ILE A 6 0.80 26.72 -22.71
N SER A 7 0.19 25.56 -22.99
CA SER A 7 -1.28 25.42 -22.92
C SER A 7 -1.86 25.67 -21.52
N PRO A 8 -1.21 25.31 -20.40
CA PRO A 8 -1.78 25.58 -19.08
C PRO A 8 -1.92 27.06 -18.75
N SER A 9 -1.17 27.95 -19.41
CA SER A 9 -1.35 29.41 -19.22
C SER A 9 -2.72 29.93 -19.69
N LYS A 10 -3.44 29.13 -20.48
CA LYS A 10 -4.80 29.42 -20.96
C LYS A 10 -5.89 28.66 -20.18
N MET A 11 -5.49 27.76 -19.28
CA MET A 11 -6.41 26.99 -18.44
C MET A 11 -6.80 27.80 -17.19
N ALA A 12 -7.97 27.51 -16.62
CA ALA A 12 -8.40 28.10 -15.36
C ALA A 12 -7.72 27.41 -14.17
N LEU A 13 -6.44 27.70 -13.94
CA LEU A 13 -5.66 27.15 -12.83
C LEU A 13 -5.91 27.93 -11.53
N GLY A 14 -6.12 27.23 -10.42
CA GLY A 14 -6.05 27.82 -9.08
C GLY A 14 -4.61 28.20 -8.70
N GLU A 15 -4.45 28.81 -7.52
CA GLU A 15 -3.14 29.30 -7.05
C GLU A 15 -2.10 28.17 -6.93
N GLN A 16 -2.46 27.05 -6.28
CA GLN A 16 -1.57 25.89 -6.14
C GLN A 16 -1.22 25.25 -7.49
N GLU A 17 -2.19 25.12 -8.39
CA GLU A 17 -1.99 24.55 -9.74
C GLU A 17 -1.07 25.45 -10.58
N SER A 18 -1.25 26.77 -10.48
CA SER A 18 -0.38 27.76 -11.11
C SER A 18 1.06 27.64 -10.59
N GLN A 19 1.25 27.49 -9.27
CA GLN A 19 2.58 27.30 -8.69
C GLN A 19 3.22 25.99 -9.15
N ILE A 20 2.47 24.90 -9.18
CA ILE A 20 2.92 23.60 -9.70
C ILE A 20 3.36 23.74 -11.17
N TYR A 21 2.54 24.35 -12.01
CA TYR A 21 2.84 24.59 -13.42
C TYR A 21 4.15 25.38 -13.61
N GLN A 22 4.35 26.48 -12.85
CA GLN A 22 5.58 27.26 -12.93
C GLN A 22 6.82 26.46 -12.50
N ASN A 23 6.70 25.63 -11.47
CA ASN A 23 7.79 24.77 -11.01
C ASN A 23 8.17 23.72 -12.07
N ILE A 24 7.18 23.10 -12.71
CA ILE A 24 7.37 22.13 -13.79
C ILE A 24 8.02 22.82 -15.00
N LEU A 25 7.54 24.00 -15.39
CA LEU A 25 8.11 24.77 -16.50
C LEU A 25 9.58 25.13 -16.28
N LYS A 26 9.96 25.48 -15.04
CA LYS A 26 11.36 25.76 -14.71
C LYS A 26 12.25 24.56 -15.05
N GLN A 27 11.85 23.35 -14.68
CA GLN A 27 12.62 22.14 -15.00
C GLN A 27 12.57 21.82 -16.50
N ALA A 28 11.39 21.94 -17.13
CA ALA A 28 11.24 21.69 -18.57
C ALA A 28 12.08 22.66 -19.42
N THR A 29 12.31 23.89 -18.95
CA THR A 29 13.12 24.89 -19.67
C THR A 29 14.59 24.49 -19.74
N GLU A 30 15.13 23.90 -18.67
CA GLU A 30 16.53 23.43 -18.60
C GLU A 30 16.83 22.31 -19.60
N ILE A 31 15.81 21.52 -20.00
CA ILE A 31 15.92 20.43 -20.98
C ILE A 31 15.09 20.70 -22.25
N SER A 32 14.80 21.98 -22.52
CA SER A 32 13.83 22.37 -23.55
C SER A 32 14.21 21.90 -24.96
N LEU A 33 15.50 21.93 -25.33
CA LEU A 33 15.96 21.44 -26.63
C LEU A 33 15.62 19.96 -26.83
N ASN A 34 15.88 19.13 -25.82
CA ASN A 34 15.60 17.70 -25.84
C ASN A 34 14.08 17.44 -25.93
N LEU A 35 13.27 18.18 -25.16
CA LEU A 35 11.81 18.07 -25.24
C LEU A 35 11.27 18.53 -26.60
N MET A 36 11.87 19.56 -27.21
CA MET A 36 11.43 20.09 -28.51
C MET A 36 11.68 19.12 -29.67
N ALA A 37 12.64 18.19 -29.52
CA ALA A 37 12.87 17.11 -30.48
C ALA A 37 11.75 16.04 -30.47
N VAL A 38 10.91 16.01 -29.43
CA VAL A 38 9.80 15.05 -29.32
C VAL A 38 8.56 15.59 -30.02
N LYS A 39 8.02 14.79 -30.95
CA LYS A 39 6.73 15.07 -31.59
C LYS A 39 5.60 14.94 -30.55
N VAL A 40 4.69 15.92 -30.55
CA VAL A 40 3.50 15.94 -29.67
C VAL A 40 2.28 16.14 -30.54
N GLU A 41 1.35 15.20 -30.48
CA GLU A 41 0.09 15.24 -31.24
C GLU A 41 -1.09 15.55 -30.31
N ASN A 42 -1.10 14.93 -29.13
CA ASN A 42 -2.09 15.15 -28.10
C ASN A 42 -1.86 16.49 -27.36
N HIS A 43 -2.92 17.27 -27.19
CA HIS A 43 -2.88 18.57 -26.53
C HIS A 43 -4.07 18.69 -25.59
N PRO A 44 -3.96 18.16 -24.35
CA PRO A 44 -5.07 18.15 -23.41
C PRO A 44 -5.56 19.55 -23.04
N GLU A 45 -6.86 19.65 -22.77
CA GLU A 45 -7.52 20.91 -22.38
C GLU A 45 -7.60 21.10 -20.86
N ASP A 46 -7.43 20.03 -20.08
CA ASP A 46 -7.35 20.08 -18.62
C ASP A 46 -5.91 19.84 -18.12
N PHE A 47 -5.66 20.33 -16.90
CA PHE A 47 -4.32 20.34 -16.32
C PHE A 47 -3.84 18.96 -15.85
N LEU A 48 -4.75 18.06 -15.49
CA LEU A 48 -4.40 16.71 -15.08
C LEU A 48 -3.90 15.90 -16.27
N LEU A 49 -4.66 15.86 -17.36
CA LEU A 49 -4.26 15.19 -18.59
C LEU A 49 -3.01 15.85 -19.20
N TRP A 50 -2.84 17.16 -19.04
CA TRP A 50 -1.58 17.84 -19.41
C TRP A 50 -0.38 17.28 -18.64
N CYS A 51 -0.50 17.10 -17.32
CA CYS A 51 0.57 16.51 -16.52
C CYS A 51 0.89 15.08 -16.98
N TYR A 52 -0.12 14.26 -17.29
CA TYR A 52 0.07 12.92 -17.84
C TYR A 52 0.79 12.92 -19.20
N GLU A 53 0.36 13.77 -20.15
CA GLU A 53 1.00 13.87 -21.47
C GLU A 53 2.46 14.30 -21.34
N LEU A 54 2.75 15.30 -20.49
CA LEU A 54 4.13 15.76 -20.30
C LEU A 54 4.99 14.72 -19.57
N LEU A 55 4.41 13.94 -18.65
CA LEU A 55 5.12 12.83 -18.01
C LEU A 55 5.42 11.71 -18.99
N ASP A 56 4.47 11.34 -19.85
CA ASP A 56 4.70 10.36 -20.91
C ASP A 56 5.80 10.81 -21.88
N VAL A 57 5.74 12.07 -22.33
CA VAL A 57 6.83 12.69 -23.12
C VAL A 57 8.17 12.49 -22.42
N ALA A 58 8.26 12.92 -21.16
CA ALA A 58 9.53 13.00 -20.44
C ALA A 58 10.06 11.62 -20.03
N LYS A 59 9.18 10.65 -19.77
CA LYS A 59 9.53 9.30 -19.30
C LYS A 59 9.76 8.33 -20.46
N ASN A 60 8.89 8.34 -21.46
CA ASN A 60 8.81 7.28 -22.47
C ASN A 60 9.27 7.71 -23.87
N ARG A 61 9.10 9.00 -24.23
CA ARG A 61 9.35 9.48 -25.61
C ARG A 61 10.61 10.32 -25.77
N LEU A 62 11.17 10.78 -24.66
CA LEU A 62 12.43 11.51 -24.63
C LEU A 62 13.57 10.57 -25.04
N ASN A 63 14.41 11.00 -25.98
CA ASN A 63 15.60 10.24 -26.33
C ASN A 63 16.71 10.50 -25.30
N PHE A 64 16.93 9.54 -24.41
CA PHE A 64 17.94 9.64 -23.35
C PHE A 64 19.38 9.63 -23.89
N ASP A 65 19.62 9.11 -25.09
CA ASP A 65 20.96 9.11 -25.72
C ASP A 65 21.40 10.52 -26.14
N LEU A 66 20.47 11.47 -26.20
CA LEU A 66 20.72 12.86 -26.54
C LEU A 66 20.83 13.77 -25.30
N LEU A 67 20.74 13.21 -24.10
CA LEU A 67 20.89 13.95 -22.85
C LEU A 67 22.33 13.92 -22.39
N ASP A 68 22.81 15.06 -21.89
CA ASP A 68 24.05 15.12 -21.14
C ASP A 68 23.83 14.59 -19.71
N ASP A 69 24.86 13.99 -19.11
CA ASP A 69 24.80 13.41 -17.75
C ASP A 69 24.28 14.41 -16.70
N HIS A 70 24.62 15.69 -16.84
CA HIS A 70 24.19 16.74 -15.92
C HIS A 70 22.69 17.07 -16.00
N GLN A 71 22.01 16.68 -17.09
CA GLN A 71 20.57 16.89 -17.29
C GLN A 71 19.72 15.78 -16.69
N LEU A 72 20.28 14.58 -16.47
CA LEU A 72 19.55 13.43 -15.92
C LEU A 72 18.90 13.73 -14.55
N PRO A 73 19.55 14.43 -13.61
CA PRO A 73 18.90 14.85 -12.36
C PRO A 73 17.71 15.80 -12.58
N THR A 74 17.80 16.70 -13.57
CA THR A 74 16.69 17.60 -13.93
C THR A 74 15.51 16.83 -14.52
N VAL A 75 15.76 15.84 -15.38
CA VAL A 75 14.71 14.96 -15.93
C VAL A 75 14.02 14.19 -14.81
N LYS A 76 14.80 13.59 -13.90
CA LYS A 76 14.25 12.88 -12.74
C LYS A 76 13.37 13.80 -11.87
N LYS A 77 13.85 15.02 -11.60
CA LYS A 77 13.09 16.01 -10.82
C LYS A 77 11.82 16.46 -11.53
N LEU A 78 11.85 16.59 -12.87
CA LEU A 78 10.65 16.85 -13.67
C LEU A 78 9.64 15.69 -13.52
N HIS A 79 10.09 14.44 -13.58
CA HIS A 79 9.22 13.27 -13.35
C HIS A 79 8.59 13.32 -11.95
N ASP A 80 9.40 13.52 -10.91
CA ASP A 80 8.93 13.57 -9.52
C ASP A 80 7.89 14.68 -9.31
N GLN A 81 8.10 15.86 -9.92
CA GLN A 81 7.14 16.97 -9.86
C GLN A 81 5.83 16.65 -10.58
N LEU A 82 5.89 16.02 -11.75
CA LEU A 82 4.70 15.62 -12.50
C LEU A 82 3.91 14.52 -11.78
N ILE A 83 4.59 13.51 -11.24
CA ILE A 83 3.97 12.44 -10.43
C ILE A 83 3.26 13.02 -9.20
N SER A 84 3.91 13.96 -8.51
CA SER A 84 3.32 14.65 -7.36
C SER A 84 2.12 15.51 -7.78
N ALA A 85 2.23 16.24 -8.89
CA ALA A 85 1.14 17.05 -9.44
C ALA A 85 -0.08 16.19 -9.81
N ILE A 86 0.13 15.06 -10.49
CA ILE A 86 -0.92 14.11 -10.85
C ILE A 86 -1.61 13.58 -9.59
N SER A 87 -0.84 13.12 -8.60
CA SER A 87 -1.38 12.63 -7.33
C SER A 87 -2.22 13.69 -6.62
N PHE A 88 -1.71 14.93 -6.54
CA PHE A 88 -2.43 16.06 -5.96
C PHE A 88 -3.76 16.32 -6.68
N LEU A 89 -3.74 16.40 -8.02
CA LEU A 89 -4.91 16.69 -8.84
C LEU A 89 -5.96 15.58 -8.74
N GLN A 90 -5.55 14.31 -8.80
CA GLN A 90 -6.44 13.16 -8.63
C GLN A 90 -7.08 13.15 -7.24
N LEU A 91 -6.29 13.29 -6.16
CA LEU A 91 -6.81 13.38 -4.80
C LEU A 91 -7.77 14.57 -4.63
N LYS A 92 -7.46 15.72 -5.23
CA LYS A 92 -8.30 16.92 -5.15
C LYS A 92 -9.70 16.67 -5.72
N THR A 93 -9.86 15.79 -6.72
CA THR A 93 -11.18 15.45 -7.27
C THR A 93 -12.11 14.85 -6.21
N LEU A 94 -11.57 14.05 -5.27
CA LEU A 94 -12.32 13.37 -4.21
C LEU A 94 -13.12 14.33 -3.31
N ARG A 95 -12.79 15.63 -3.30
CA ARG A 95 -13.54 16.65 -2.55
C ARG A 95 -15.01 16.73 -2.96
N ILE A 96 -15.31 16.42 -4.21
CA ILE A 96 -16.65 16.57 -4.80
C ILE A 96 -17.14 15.29 -5.49
N THR A 97 -16.30 14.27 -5.63
CA THR A 97 -16.63 13.04 -6.35
C THR A 97 -17.81 12.31 -5.69
N PRO A 98 -18.92 12.06 -6.40
CA PRO A 98 -19.99 11.20 -5.92
C PRO A 98 -19.61 9.71 -6.06
N TRP A 99 -20.24 8.85 -5.26
CA TRP A 99 -19.94 7.41 -5.21
C TRP A 99 -19.82 6.73 -6.59
N PRO A 100 -20.78 6.88 -7.54
CA PRO A 100 -20.68 6.18 -8.83
C PRO A 100 -19.47 6.60 -9.67
N VAL A 101 -19.04 7.87 -9.57
CA VAL A 101 -17.86 8.37 -10.31
C VAL A 101 -16.57 7.83 -9.68
N LEU A 102 -16.53 7.68 -8.35
CA LEU A 102 -15.42 7.04 -7.68
C LEU A 102 -15.28 5.58 -8.11
N VAL A 103 -16.39 4.82 -8.11
CA VAL A 103 -16.40 3.40 -8.52
C VAL A 103 -15.94 3.27 -9.97
N ALA A 104 -16.47 4.08 -10.89
CA ALA A 104 -16.06 4.06 -12.29
C ALA A 104 -14.56 4.34 -12.47
N PHE A 105 -13.98 5.25 -11.68
CA PHE A 105 -12.53 5.49 -11.67
C PHE A 105 -11.76 4.23 -11.23
N VAL A 106 -12.20 3.58 -10.13
CA VAL A 106 -11.55 2.37 -9.61
C VAL A 106 -11.61 1.23 -10.62
N GLU A 107 -12.76 1.02 -11.27
CA GLU A 107 -12.93 -0.01 -12.30
C GLU A 107 -12.05 0.25 -13.52
N GLN A 108 -12.01 1.50 -14.00
CA GLN A 108 -11.18 1.87 -15.16
C GLN A 108 -9.68 1.67 -14.91
N HIS A 109 -9.23 1.79 -13.66
CA HIS A 109 -7.82 1.69 -13.28
C HIS A 109 -7.48 0.40 -12.54
N ARG A 110 -8.36 -0.61 -12.59
CA ARG A 110 -8.27 -1.85 -11.81
C ARG A 110 -6.91 -2.54 -11.93
N ASP A 111 -6.42 -2.67 -13.16
CA ASP A 111 -5.15 -3.35 -13.47
C ASP A 111 -3.94 -2.52 -13.04
N ALA A 112 -3.90 -1.23 -13.42
CA ALA A 112 -2.79 -0.34 -13.13
C ALA A 112 -2.56 -0.14 -11.62
N LEU A 113 -3.65 -0.16 -10.84
CA LEU A 113 -3.62 -0.02 -9.40
C LEU A 113 -3.48 -1.35 -8.65
N ALA A 114 -3.43 -2.50 -9.34
CA ALA A 114 -3.45 -3.83 -8.72
C ALA A 114 -4.60 -3.99 -7.69
N ILE A 115 -5.80 -3.51 -8.03
CA ILE A 115 -6.95 -3.48 -7.11
C ILE A 115 -7.28 -4.88 -6.59
N ASP A 116 -7.23 -5.90 -7.43
CA ASP A 116 -7.53 -7.28 -7.03
C ASP A 116 -6.57 -7.80 -5.95
N GLU A 117 -5.29 -7.44 -6.03
CA GLU A 117 -4.29 -7.80 -5.03
C GLU A 117 -4.52 -7.06 -3.71
N GLN A 118 -4.87 -5.77 -3.80
CA GLN A 118 -5.20 -4.95 -2.64
C GLN A 118 -6.47 -5.44 -1.92
N LEU A 119 -7.50 -5.86 -2.68
CA LEU A 119 -8.71 -6.45 -2.12
C LEU A 119 -8.48 -7.84 -1.50
N LYS A 120 -7.55 -8.64 -2.03
CA LYS A 120 -7.13 -9.89 -1.39
C LYS A 120 -6.53 -9.65 0.00
N LEU A 121 -5.72 -8.60 0.17
CA LEU A 121 -5.19 -8.22 1.49
C LEU A 121 -6.31 -7.86 2.47
N THR A 122 -7.28 -7.03 2.06
CA THR A 122 -8.36 -6.60 2.95
C THR A 122 -9.31 -7.73 3.31
N ALA A 123 -9.56 -8.65 2.37
CA ALA A 123 -10.33 -9.87 2.59
C ALA A 123 -9.59 -10.84 3.52
N TYR A 124 -8.29 -11.05 3.32
CA TYR A 124 -7.46 -11.92 4.15
C TYR A 124 -7.41 -11.47 5.62
N LEU A 125 -7.41 -10.15 5.85
CA LEU A 125 -7.38 -9.58 7.19
C LEU A 125 -8.77 -9.40 7.82
N ALA A 126 -9.87 -9.65 7.10
CA ALA A 126 -11.22 -9.37 7.58
C ALA A 126 -11.60 -10.16 8.84
N ASP A 127 -11.25 -11.45 8.90
CA ASP A 127 -11.46 -12.32 10.06
C ASP A 127 -10.47 -12.05 11.21
N LYS A 128 -9.32 -11.44 10.90
CA LYS A 128 -8.25 -11.12 11.85
C LYS A 128 -8.42 -9.78 12.54
N ARG A 129 -9.33 -8.90 12.07
CA ARG A 129 -9.52 -7.55 12.64
C ARG A 129 -9.84 -7.59 14.12
N THR A 130 -10.48 -8.65 14.60
CA THR A 130 -10.88 -8.86 16.01
C THR A 130 -9.98 -9.80 16.79
N THR A 131 -9.04 -10.47 16.12
CA THR A 131 -8.09 -11.35 16.79
C THR A 131 -7.02 -10.51 17.48
N PRO A 132 -6.71 -10.75 18.77
CA PRO A 132 -5.59 -10.10 19.43
C PRO A 132 -4.26 -10.37 18.68
N LEU A 133 -3.45 -9.34 18.48
CA LEU A 133 -2.14 -9.37 17.83
C LEU A 133 -1.20 -10.38 18.49
N LYS A 134 -1.25 -10.52 19.81
CA LYS A 134 -0.45 -11.52 20.55
C LYS A 134 -0.84 -12.98 20.23
N GLU A 135 -2.06 -13.20 19.73
CA GLU A 135 -2.60 -14.51 19.35
C GLU A 135 -2.39 -14.82 17.86
N MET A 136 -2.10 -13.79 17.05
CA MET A 136 -1.73 -13.97 15.65
C MET A 136 -0.36 -14.65 15.51
N ILE A 137 -0.20 -15.42 14.42
CA ILE A 137 1.13 -15.87 13.98
C ILE A 137 1.98 -14.69 13.52
N VAL A 138 3.31 -14.89 13.42
CA VAL A 138 4.26 -13.82 13.05
C VAL A 138 3.92 -13.24 11.68
N GLU A 139 3.60 -14.08 10.70
CA GLU A 139 3.30 -13.68 9.34
C GLU A 139 2.00 -12.86 9.25
N ASP A 140 0.97 -13.19 10.04
CA ASP A 140 -0.27 -12.43 10.11
C ASP A 140 -0.05 -11.06 10.74
N ARG A 141 0.78 -10.99 11.79
CA ARG A 141 1.23 -9.71 12.36
C ARG A 141 1.99 -8.86 11.34
N LEU A 142 2.81 -9.48 10.48
CA LEU A 142 3.50 -8.78 9.41
C LEU A 142 2.54 -8.27 8.33
N ALA A 143 1.52 -9.05 7.98
CA ALA A 143 0.45 -8.64 7.08
C ALA A 143 -0.34 -7.45 7.64
N PHE A 144 -0.76 -7.54 8.91
CA PHE A 144 -1.48 -6.50 9.61
C PHE A 144 -0.65 -5.21 9.75
N SER A 145 0.63 -5.33 10.12
CA SER A 145 1.52 -4.18 10.28
C SER A 145 2.05 -3.61 8.97
N GLY A 146 1.94 -4.30 7.84
CA GLY A 146 2.35 -3.79 6.52
C GLY A 146 3.86 -3.89 6.27
N LYS A 147 4.47 -5.04 6.54
CA LYS A 147 5.90 -5.31 6.28
C LYS A 147 6.10 -6.65 5.59
N HIS A 148 6.68 -6.61 4.40
CA HIS A 148 7.05 -7.84 3.69
C HIS A 148 8.24 -8.54 4.36
N ALA A 149 8.22 -9.87 4.33
CA ALA A 149 9.30 -10.72 4.78
C ALA A 149 9.38 -11.98 3.92
N ALA A 150 10.57 -12.56 3.81
CA ALA A 150 10.78 -13.80 3.05
C ALA A 150 10.10 -15.03 3.68
N SER A 151 9.59 -14.94 4.90
CA SER A 151 8.79 -16.01 5.53
C SER A 151 7.33 -16.03 5.06
N LEU A 152 6.87 -14.99 4.37
CA LEU A 152 5.54 -14.94 3.78
C LEU A 152 5.49 -15.89 2.57
N ASP A 153 4.86 -17.04 2.78
CA ASP A 153 4.64 -18.03 1.72
C ASP A 153 3.68 -17.47 0.66
N THR A 154 4.10 -17.47 -0.59
CA THR A 154 3.30 -16.98 -1.73
C THR A 154 2.04 -17.80 -1.99
N SER A 155 1.94 -19.05 -1.50
CA SER A 155 0.70 -19.83 -1.60
C SER A 155 -0.38 -19.34 -0.64
N VAL A 156 0.01 -18.73 0.49
CA VAL A 156 -0.89 -18.19 1.52
C VAL A 156 -1.09 -16.68 1.34
N TYR A 157 0.02 -15.94 1.25
CA TYR A 157 0.04 -14.48 1.06
C TYR A 157 0.21 -14.18 -0.42
N ASN A 158 -0.83 -14.47 -1.21
CA ASN A 158 -0.83 -14.26 -2.65
C ASN A 158 -1.12 -12.79 -3.05
N PHE A 159 -0.63 -11.86 -2.23
CA PHE A 159 -0.76 -10.42 -2.31
C PHE A 159 0.39 -9.71 -1.58
N ASP A 160 0.68 -8.46 -1.94
CA ASP A 160 1.63 -7.63 -1.21
C ASP A 160 1.03 -7.14 0.10
N VAL A 161 1.60 -7.60 1.21
CA VAL A 161 1.24 -7.14 2.55
C VAL A 161 1.51 -5.66 2.79
N GLU A 162 2.38 -5.03 2.00
CA GLU A 162 2.73 -3.62 2.12
C GLU A 162 1.73 -2.66 1.45
N TRP A 163 0.69 -3.18 0.80
CA TRP A 163 -0.42 -2.36 0.31
C TRP A 163 -1.10 -1.61 1.46
N PHE A 164 -1.63 -0.42 1.20
CA PHE A 164 -2.21 0.51 2.20
C PHE A 164 -1.25 0.91 3.33
N CYS A 165 -0.09 1.46 2.94
CA CYS A 165 0.99 1.98 3.79
C CYS A 165 1.97 0.92 4.31
N SER A 166 3.10 0.78 3.60
CA SER A 166 4.29 0.07 4.07
C SER A 166 4.87 0.71 5.32
N THR A 167 5.17 -0.10 6.33
CA THR A 167 5.83 0.33 7.57
C THR A 167 7.24 -0.24 7.72
N LYS A 168 7.78 -0.91 6.68
CA LYS A 168 9.08 -1.61 6.72
C LYS A 168 10.26 -0.78 7.23
N SER A 169 10.22 0.54 7.04
CA SER A 169 11.27 1.46 7.49
C SER A 169 11.20 1.77 9.00
N ALA A 170 10.06 1.51 9.65
CA ALA A 170 9.84 1.71 11.08
C ALA A 170 10.42 0.53 11.89
N LYS A 171 11.74 0.36 11.83
CA LYS A 171 12.44 -0.78 12.45
C LYS A 171 12.15 -0.91 13.95
N GLY A 172 12.20 0.22 14.67
CA GLY A 172 11.89 0.30 16.09
C GLY A 172 10.49 -0.17 16.45
N PHE A 173 9.48 0.33 15.71
CA PHE A 173 8.11 -0.14 15.84
C PHE A 173 8.01 -1.65 15.62
N HIS A 174 8.61 -2.20 14.56
CA HIS A 174 8.53 -3.64 14.30
C HIS A 174 9.25 -4.49 15.36
N GLN A 175 10.31 -3.97 15.99
CA GLN A 175 10.96 -4.65 17.10
C GLN A 175 10.00 -4.71 18.30
N LEU A 176 9.45 -3.57 18.71
CA LEU A 176 8.47 -3.50 19.81
C LEU A 176 7.22 -4.34 19.52
N PHE A 177 6.71 -4.30 18.28
CA PHE A 177 5.54 -5.05 17.85
C PHE A 177 5.76 -6.57 17.90
N ALA A 178 7.00 -7.02 17.70
CA ALA A 178 7.37 -8.43 17.83
C ALA A 178 7.58 -8.84 19.29
N ASP A 179 8.21 -7.99 20.10
CA ASP A 179 8.56 -8.29 21.48
C ASP A 179 7.35 -8.16 22.43
N LEU A 180 6.47 -7.18 22.19
CA LEU A 180 5.37 -6.77 23.07
C LEU A 180 4.05 -6.57 22.29
N PRO A 181 3.55 -7.57 21.52
CA PRO A 181 2.32 -7.40 20.74
C PRO A 181 1.10 -7.05 21.61
N GLY A 182 1.06 -7.52 22.87
CA GLY A 182 -0.02 -7.22 23.82
C GLY A 182 -0.15 -5.74 24.17
N ALA A 183 0.94 -4.95 24.14
CA ALA A 183 0.86 -3.51 24.37
C ALA A 183 0.11 -2.79 23.22
N PHE A 184 0.19 -3.32 22.01
CA PHE A 184 -0.56 -2.81 20.86
C PHE A 184 -2.01 -3.33 20.85
N ASP A 185 -2.28 -4.51 21.43
CA ASP A 185 -3.64 -4.98 21.70
C ASP A 185 -4.39 -4.03 22.65
N GLU A 186 -3.74 -3.59 23.73
CA GLU A 186 -4.30 -2.61 24.65
C GLU A 186 -4.71 -1.32 23.93
N ALA A 187 -3.87 -0.83 23.01
CA ALA A 187 -4.23 0.32 22.19
C ALA A 187 -5.44 0.04 21.28
N LEU A 188 -5.41 -1.06 20.52
CA LEU A 188 -6.48 -1.41 19.58
C LEU A 188 -7.81 -1.76 20.25
N ALA A 189 -7.79 -2.19 21.51
CA ALA A 189 -8.99 -2.47 22.29
C ALA A 189 -9.88 -1.24 22.50
N HIS A 190 -9.30 -0.03 22.46
CA HIS A 190 -10.06 1.22 22.50
C HIS A 190 -10.81 1.52 21.20
N ILE A 191 -10.49 0.84 20.10
CA ILE A 191 -11.18 1.02 18.82
C ILE A 191 -12.24 -0.07 18.66
N PRO A 192 -13.54 0.28 18.67
CA PRO A 192 -14.61 -0.69 18.53
C PRO A 192 -14.56 -1.39 17.18
N ALA A 193 -14.77 -2.72 17.20
CA ALA A 193 -14.70 -3.57 16.02
C ALA A 193 -15.79 -3.25 14.99
N GLU A 194 -16.95 -2.82 15.47
CA GLU A 194 -18.13 -2.50 14.68
C GLU A 194 -18.79 -1.23 15.23
N GLY A 195 -19.68 -0.63 14.44
CA GLY A 195 -20.39 0.59 14.84
C GLY A 195 -19.55 1.86 14.73
N GLU A 196 -20.00 2.92 15.37
CA GLU A 196 -19.36 4.24 15.34
C GLU A 196 -18.04 4.23 16.13
N VAL A 197 -17.01 4.90 15.59
CA VAL A 197 -15.76 5.18 16.31
C VAL A 197 -15.79 6.65 16.69
N SER A 198 -15.76 6.96 17.97
CA SER A 198 -15.75 8.33 18.47
C SER A 198 -14.33 8.92 18.51
N GLU A 199 -14.24 10.24 18.66
CA GLU A 199 -12.96 10.89 18.94
C GLU A 199 -12.34 10.40 20.25
N GLN A 200 -13.17 10.10 21.26
CA GLN A 200 -12.71 9.62 22.55
C GLN A 200 -12.05 8.24 22.44
N ASP A 201 -12.58 7.36 21.57
CA ASP A 201 -11.99 6.05 21.27
C ASP A 201 -10.61 6.23 20.64
N TYR A 202 -10.50 7.12 19.65
CA TYR A 202 -9.24 7.46 19.02
C TYR A 202 -8.23 8.05 20.01
N GLN A 203 -8.63 8.99 20.85
CA GLN A 203 -7.75 9.60 21.85
C GLN A 203 -7.22 8.56 22.84
N GLN A 204 -8.06 7.63 23.29
CA GLN A 204 -7.63 6.53 24.16
C GLN A 204 -6.65 5.59 23.45
N PHE A 205 -6.91 5.24 22.17
CA PHE A 205 -5.95 4.51 21.34
C PHE A 205 -4.60 5.23 21.27
N VAL A 206 -4.58 6.56 21.04
CA VAL A 206 -3.34 7.32 20.95
C VAL A 206 -2.57 7.25 22.26
N VAL A 207 -3.23 7.46 23.40
CA VAL A 207 -2.58 7.37 24.73
C VAL A 207 -1.94 6.00 24.91
N ALA A 208 -2.69 4.92 24.71
CA ALA A 208 -2.19 3.55 24.87
C ALA A 208 -1.08 3.21 23.85
N TYR A 209 -1.21 3.65 22.59
CA TYR A 209 -0.20 3.47 21.56
C TYR A 209 1.11 4.18 21.92
N LEU A 210 1.05 5.40 22.47
CA LEU A 210 2.25 6.10 22.94
C LEU A 210 2.90 5.37 24.12
N LEU A 211 2.10 4.82 25.05
CA LEU A 211 2.58 4.04 26.19
C LEU A 211 3.31 2.75 25.77
N ALA A 212 2.94 2.14 24.63
CA ALA A 212 3.61 0.95 24.10
C ALA A 212 5.09 1.18 23.74
N PHE A 213 5.53 2.44 23.63
CA PHE A 213 6.92 2.83 23.38
C PHE A 213 7.66 3.27 24.65
N ASN A 214 7.00 3.26 25.82
CA ASN A 214 7.67 3.64 27.07
C ASN A 214 8.84 2.70 27.38
N GLY A 215 9.98 3.30 27.73
CA GLY A 215 11.22 2.55 27.97
C GLY A 215 11.97 2.13 26.70
N SER A 216 11.49 2.51 25.52
CA SER A 216 12.20 2.41 24.24
C SER A 216 12.84 3.74 23.85
N ASP A 217 13.95 3.70 23.11
CA ASP A 217 14.54 4.88 22.45
C ASP A 217 13.77 5.29 21.19
N GLU A 218 12.81 4.47 20.76
CA GLU A 218 12.04 4.65 19.53
C GLU A 218 10.85 5.58 19.73
N LYS A 219 10.66 6.48 18.77
CA LYS A 219 9.56 7.46 18.84
C LYS A 219 8.34 6.95 18.08
N PRO A 220 7.15 6.94 18.71
CA PRO A 220 5.91 6.63 18.02
C PRO A 220 5.66 7.65 16.90
N THR A 221 5.24 7.15 15.76
CA THR A 221 4.89 7.93 14.56
C THR A 221 3.53 7.50 13.99
N LEU A 222 2.97 8.36 13.15
CA LEU A 222 1.66 8.19 12.53
C LEU A 222 1.59 7.00 11.57
N ALA A 223 2.64 6.72 10.79
CA ALA A 223 2.55 5.70 9.74
C ALA A 223 2.22 4.30 10.29
N PRO A 224 2.93 3.77 11.31
CA PRO A 224 2.54 2.50 11.92
C PRO A 224 1.20 2.57 12.65
N ALA A 225 0.93 3.65 13.40
CA ALA A 225 -0.31 3.81 14.14
C ALA A 225 -1.55 3.75 13.22
N THR A 226 -1.53 4.55 12.15
CA THR A 226 -2.63 4.65 11.19
C THR A 226 -2.75 3.40 10.32
N ARG A 227 -1.65 2.66 10.09
CA ARG A 227 -1.70 1.32 9.50
C ARG A 227 -2.45 0.34 10.40
N LEU A 228 -2.13 0.26 11.68
CA LEU A 228 -2.84 -0.62 12.63
C LEU A 228 -4.33 -0.28 12.71
N LEU A 229 -4.64 1.02 12.81
CA LEU A 229 -6.01 1.52 12.80
C LEU A 229 -6.76 1.19 11.50
N ALA A 230 -6.13 1.36 10.34
CA ALA A 230 -6.70 1.05 9.04
C ALA A 230 -6.98 -0.45 8.86
N MET A 231 -6.13 -1.33 9.40
CA MET A 231 -6.39 -2.77 9.35
C MET A 231 -7.46 -3.21 10.36
N ARG A 232 -7.63 -2.49 11.46
CA ARG A 232 -8.71 -2.69 12.43
C ARG A 232 -10.06 -2.20 11.91
N ARG A 233 -10.11 -0.99 11.34
CA ARG A 233 -11.32 -0.31 10.82
C ARG A 233 -11.02 0.37 9.47
N PRO A 234 -10.97 -0.40 8.36
CA PRO A 234 -10.65 0.12 7.02
C PRO A 234 -11.76 1.01 6.45
N ASP A 235 -12.92 1.03 7.09
CA ASP A 235 -14.05 1.92 6.81
C ASP A 235 -13.96 3.27 7.54
N VAL A 236 -13.02 3.43 8.50
CA VAL A 236 -12.88 4.64 9.32
C VAL A 236 -11.53 5.33 9.11
N PHE A 237 -10.43 4.58 9.12
CA PHE A 237 -9.09 5.17 9.17
C PHE A 237 -8.35 5.07 7.85
N THR A 238 -7.88 6.22 7.35
CA THR A 238 -7.03 6.30 6.16
C THR A 238 -5.56 6.19 6.58
N PRO A 239 -4.84 5.13 6.17
CA PRO A 239 -3.44 4.98 6.53
C PRO A 239 -2.60 6.04 5.80
N ILE A 240 -1.63 6.64 6.51
CA ILE A 240 -0.78 7.70 5.96
C ILE A 240 0.70 7.30 5.97
N SER A 241 1.39 7.52 4.85
CA SER A 241 2.84 7.42 4.77
C SER A 241 3.47 8.81 4.65
N SER A 242 4.71 8.96 5.10
CA SER A 242 5.44 10.23 4.99
C SER A 242 5.59 10.72 3.55
N SER A 243 5.75 9.80 2.59
CA SER A 243 5.86 10.11 1.17
C SER A 243 4.56 10.58 0.52
N LYS A 244 3.41 10.26 1.10
CA LYS A 244 2.08 10.53 0.54
C LYS A 244 1.31 11.62 1.29
N LEU A 245 1.65 11.85 2.56
CA LEU A 245 0.96 12.78 3.45
C LEU A 245 0.89 14.22 2.90
N ASP A 246 1.98 14.71 2.30
CA ASP A 246 2.04 16.08 1.76
C ASP A 246 1.05 16.30 0.61
N ALA A 247 0.96 15.33 -0.30
CA ALA A 247 0.02 15.39 -1.42
C ALA A 247 -1.42 15.31 -0.91
N LEU A 248 -1.72 14.41 0.04
CA LEU A 248 -3.04 14.31 0.67
C LEU A 248 -3.47 15.61 1.36
N CYS A 249 -2.58 16.17 2.19
CA CYS A 249 -2.87 17.39 2.93
C CYS A 249 -3.15 18.54 1.96
N SER A 250 -2.26 18.75 0.99
CA SER A 250 -2.43 19.80 -0.03
C SER A 250 -3.72 19.59 -0.82
N ALA A 251 -3.97 18.35 -1.26
CA ALA A 251 -5.14 17.98 -2.04
C ALA A 251 -6.45 18.13 -1.29
N PHE A 252 -6.46 18.21 0.04
CA PHE A 252 -7.66 18.51 0.85
C PHE A 252 -7.65 19.89 1.53
N GLY A 253 -6.63 20.73 1.26
CA GLY A 253 -6.55 22.07 1.84
C GLY A 253 -6.16 22.08 3.31
N ILE A 254 -5.51 21.01 3.76
CA ILE A 254 -5.04 20.81 5.12
C ILE A 254 -3.60 21.32 5.21
N THR A 255 -3.30 22.11 6.25
CA THR A 255 -1.92 22.50 6.55
C THR A 255 -1.10 21.25 6.82
N LYS A 256 0.09 21.14 6.23
CA LYS A 256 0.98 19.96 6.37
C LYS A 256 1.08 19.48 7.83
N LEU A 257 0.85 18.18 8.03
CA LEU A 257 1.08 17.49 9.30
C LEU A 257 2.54 17.04 9.37
N ASN A 258 3.12 17.04 10.57
CA ASN A 258 4.32 16.26 10.84
C ASN A 258 3.93 14.80 11.17
N ASN A 259 4.90 13.88 11.14
CA ASN A 259 4.66 12.45 11.31
C ASN A 259 4.33 12.01 12.75
N ARG A 260 4.08 12.94 13.67
CA ARG A 260 3.70 12.72 15.08
C ARG A 260 2.50 13.57 15.50
N ASP A 261 1.82 14.24 14.56
CA ASP A 261 0.62 15.04 14.83
C ASP A 261 -0.63 14.15 14.95
N PHE A 262 -0.71 13.33 16.01
CA PHE A 262 -1.83 12.41 16.26
C PHE A 262 -3.18 13.14 16.39
N GLU A 263 -3.23 14.24 17.15
CA GLU A 263 -4.46 15.02 17.31
C GLU A 263 -4.98 15.56 15.96
N ARG A 264 -4.09 16.17 15.17
CA ARG A 264 -4.44 16.69 13.85
C ARG A 264 -4.75 15.60 12.84
N TYR A 265 -4.23 14.38 13.00
CA TYR A 265 -4.63 13.28 12.12
C TYR A 265 -6.13 13.00 12.23
N TRP A 266 -6.69 12.95 13.43
CA TRP A 266 -8.14 12.79 13.59
C TRP A 266 -8.89 14.00 13.04
N GLN A 267 -8.56 15.19 13.54
CA GLN A 267 -9.28 16.43 13.23
C GLN A 267 -9.20 16.79 11.74
N ASP A 268 -8.01 16.74 11.17
CA ASP A 268 -7.79 17.23 9.82
C ASP A 268 -7.91 16.13 8.76
N ILE A 269 -7.50 14.89 9.02
CA ILE A 269 -7.53 13.82 8.01
C ILE A 269 -8.82 13.01 8.09
N VAL A 270 -9.09 12.39 9.24
CA VAL A 270 -10.23 11.47 9.41
C VAL A 270 -11.54 12.22 9.16
N LEU A 271 -11.78 13.32 9.88
CA LEU A 271 -13.04 14.07 9.74
C LEU A 271 -13.21 14.69 8.35
N THR A 272 -12.14 15.16 7.71
CA THR A 272 -12.21 15.70 6.34
C THR A 272 -12.59 14.63 5.33
N ILE A 273 -11.99 13.43 5.42
CA ILE A 273 -12.34 12.30 4.55
C ILE A 273 -13.78 11.85 4.81
N HIS A 274 -14.19 11.79 6.08
CA HIS A 274 -15.56 11.45 6.46
C HIS A 274 -16.58 12.48 5.98
N ALA A 275 -16.15 13.72 5.75
CA ALA A 275 -16.99 14.77 5.22
C ALA A 275 -17.28 14.61 3.71
N MET A 276 -16.53 13.78 2.99
CA MET A 276 -16.61 13.68 1.53
C MET A 276 -17.91 12.99 1.05
N PRO A 277 -18.47 13.39 -0.10
CA PRO A 277 -19.73 12.85 -0.61
C PRO A 277 -19.71 11.32 -0.77
N TRP A 278 -18.64 10.78 -1.36
CA TRP A 278 -18.43 9.35 -1.56
C TRP A 278 -18.26 8.57 -0.24
N PHE A 279 -17.84 9.22 0.84
CA PHE A 279 -17.67 8.57 2.14
C PHE A 279 -18.95 8.56 2.97
N LYS A 280 -19.70 9.67 2.96
CA LYS A 280 -20.95 9.83 3.74
C LYS A 280 -22.07 8.95 3.22
N MET A 281 -22.22 8.89 1.90
CA MET A 281 -23.36 8.22 1.26
C MET A 281 -22.87 7.26 0.17
N PRO A 282 -22.08 6.22 0.52
CA PRO A 282 -21.82 5.13 -0.41
C PRO A 282 -23.15 4.48 -0.76
N THR A 283 -23.38 4.24 -2.05
CA THR A 283 -24.63 3.63 -2.56
C THR A 283 -24.27 2.38 -3.34
N PRO A 284 -23.76 1.34 -2.66
CA PRO A 284 -23.26 0.15 -3.33
C PRO A 284 -24.39 -0.56 -4.07
N ALA A 285 -24.20 -0.78 -5.38
CA ALA A 285 -25.19 -1.44 -6.24
C ALA A 285 -24.94 -2.94 -6.44
N ASN A 286 -23.75 -3.44 -6.10
CA ASN A 286 -23.33 -4.83 -6.30
C ASN A 286 -22.28 -5.26 -5.26
N GLU A 287 -21.87 -6.53 -5.28
CA GLU A 287 -20.89 -7.09 -4.32
C GLU A 287 -19.53 -6.38 -4.36
N PHE A 288 -19.05 -6.00 -5.55
CA PHE A 288 -17.78 -5.27 -5.68
C PHE A 288 -17.87 -3.90 -5.01
N GLU A 289 -18.93 -3.14 -5.27
CA GLU A 289 -19.14 -1.86 -4.59
C GLU A 289 -19.35 -2.01 -3.09
N GLN A 290 -19.99 -3.09 -2.63
CA GLN A 290 -20.11 -3.38 -1.20
C GLN A 290 -18.73 -3.57 -0.58
N GLN A 291 -17.84 -4.34 -1.23
CA GLN A 291 -16.45 -4.48 -0.78
C GLN A 291 -15.73 -3.13 -0.69
N LEU A 292 -15.94 -2.24 -1.67
CA LEU A 292 -15.37 -0.89 -1.63
C LEU A 292 -15.93 -0.06 -0.46
N ALA A 293 -17.23 -0.17 -0.18
CA ALA A 293 -17.88 0.54 0.92
C ALA A 293 -17.34 0.06 2.29
N ASP A 294 -17.06 -1.23 2.43
CA ASP A 294 -16.50 -1.85 3.65
C ASP A 294 -15.06 -1.41 3.93
N ILE A 295 -14.35 -0.89 2.92
CA ILE A 295 -12.97 -0.38 3.04
C ILE A 295 -12.84 1.09 2.65
N LYS A 296 -13.94 1.84 2.71
CA LYS A 296 -14.01 3.19 2.12
C LYS A 296 -12.92 4.16 2.58
N ALA A 297 -12.41 4.04 3.82
CA ALA A 297 -11.33 4.89 4.28
C ALA A 297 -9.97 4.58 3.62
N LEU A 298 -9.83 3.44 2.95
CA LEU A 298 -8.63 3.07 2.21
C LEU A 298 -8.62 3.61 0.78
N LEU A 299 -9.78 3.93 0.19
CA LEU A 299 -9.93 4.34 -1.21
C LEU A 299 -9.04 5.53 -1.63
N PRO A 300 -8.78 6.55 -0.78
CA PRO A 300 -7.83 7.61 -1.12
C PRO A 300 -6.43 7.10 -1.49
N CYS A 301 -6.02 5.91 -1.03
CA CYS A 301 -4.74 5.30 -1.39
C CYS A 301 -4.60 4.97 -2.89
N TRP A 302 -5.71 4.92 -3.63
CA TRP A 302 -5.78 4.61 -5.06
C TRP A 302 -5.79 5.84 -5.97
N PHE A 303 -5.83 7.04 -5.38
CA PHE A 303 -5.85 8.31 -6.12
C PHE A 303 -4.47 8.96 -6.21
N TYR A 304 -3.42 8.23 -5.86
CA TYR A 304 -2.05 8.61 -6.19
C TYR A 304 -1.70 8.15 -7.61
N TYR A 305 -0.71 8.80 -8.21
CA TYR A 305 -0.19 8.36 -9.49
C TYR A 305 0.18 6.87 -9.46
N ALA A 306 -0.31 6.16 -10.47
CA ALA A 306 0.04 4.79 -10.78
C ALA A 306 0.26 4.68 -12.29
N ASP A 307 1.13 3.76 -12.66
CA ASP A 307 1.40 3.39 -14.04
C ASP A 307 1.53 1.87 -14.18
N LYS A 308 1.82 1.42 -15.39
CA LYS A 308 1.99 0.00 -15.73
C LYS A 308 3.00 -0.72 -14.81
N ASP A 309 3.99 -0.01 -14.27
CA ASP A 309 5.04 -0.59 -13.44
C ASP A 309 4.57 -0.75 -11.98
N THR A 310 3.44 -0.14 -11.60
CA THR A 310 2.93 -0.11 -10.22
C THR A 310 2.49 -1.50 -9.76
N ALA A 311 1.72 -2.21 -10.58
CA ALA A 311 1.30 -3.58 -10.28
C ALA A 311 2.49 -4.55 -10.21
N GLU A 312 3.42 -4.46 -11.17
CA GLU A 312 4.66 -5.26 -11.19
C GLU A 312 5.58 -4.95 -9.99
N GLY A 313 5.38 -3.81 -9.34
CA GLY A 313 6.06 -3.39 -8.13
C GLY A 313 5.75 -4.22 -6.88
N SER A 314 4.71 -5.06 -6.90
CA SER A 314 4.31 -5.93 -5.78
C SER A 314 5.46 -6.81 -5.28
N ASN A 315 5.68 -6.82 -3.95
CA ASN A 315 6.63 -7.73 -3.33
C ASN A 315 6.23 -9.20 -3.51
N TYR A 316 4.92 -9.50 -3.57
CA TYR A 316 4.43 -10.84 -3.86
C TYR A 316 4.83 -11.28 -5.28
N LEU A 317 4.58 -10.45 -6.30
CA LEU A 317 4.97 -10.78 -7.68
C LEU A 317 6.48 -10.90 -7.83
N LYS A 318 7.26 -10.04 -7.17
CA LYS A 318 8.72 -10.12 -7.14
C LYS A 318 9.22 -11.41 -6.49
N LEU A 319 8.54 -11.92 -5.47
CA LEU A 319 8.89 -13.17 -4.80
C LEU A 319 8.49 -14.39 -5.65
N LEU A 320 7.30 -14.37 -6.25
CA LEU A 320 6.78 -15.43 -7.11
C LEU A 320 7.62 -15.61 -8.38
N ASN A 321 8.00 -14.50 -9.03
CA ASN A 321 8.77 -14.48 -10.27
C ASN A 321 10.29 -14.55 -10.03
N LYS A 322 10.72 -14.77 -8.78
CA LYS A 322 12.14 -14.86 -8.46
C LYS A 322 12.72 -16.09 -9.16
N PRO A 323 13.75 -15.94 -10.03
CA PRO A 323 14.33 -17.09 -10.71
C PRO A 323 14.83 -18.09 -9.69
N GLN A 324 14.39 -19.35 -9.80
CA GLN A 324 14.99 -20.44 -9.01
C GLN A 324 16.49 -20.47 -9.32
N ARG A 325 17.33 -20.18 -8.31
CA ARG A 325 18.77 -20.34 -8.46
C ARG A 325 19.04 -21.81 -8.78
N THR A 326 19.57 -22.08 -9.97
CA THR A 326 20.24 -23.34 -10.26
C THR A 326 21.31 -23.54 -9.20
N THR A 327 21.12 -24.52 -8.33
CA THR A 327 22.02 -24.80 -7.22
C THR A 327 23.39 -25.23 -7.73
N SER A 328 24.36 -24.30 -7.78
CA SER A 328 25.76 -24.67 -7.65
C SER A 328 26.00 -25.02 -6.17
N SER A 329 26.17 -26.30 -5.90
CA SER A 329 26.57 -26.85 -4.60
C SER A 329 27.77 -26.10 -4.02
N GLY A 330 27.58 -25.41 -2.89
CA GLY A 330 28.71 -24.80 -2.18
C GLY A 330 28.29 -23.81 -1.10
N GLY A 331 28.25 -24.27 0.15
CA GLY A 331 28.21 -23.42 1.33
C GLY A 331 26.92 -23.51 2.15
N LYS A 332 26.92 -24.41 3.15
CA LYS A 332 25.91 -24.42 4.22
C LYS A 332 25.95 -23.07 4.96
N LYS A 333 24.98 -22.20 4.71
CA LYS A 333 24.55 -21.19 5.70
C LYS A 333 23.32 -21.75 6.41
N THR A 334 23.53 -22.18 7.65
CA THR A 334 22.47 -22.52 8.60
C THR A 334 21.61 -21.29 8.88
N VAL A 335 20.44 -21.23 8.25
CA VAL A 335 19.35 -20.32 8.63
C VAL A 335 18.68 -20.94 9.85
N ARG A 336 18.87 -20.35 11.04
CA ARG A 336 18.02 -20.62 12.20
C ARG A 336 16.69 -19.91 11.96
N ARG A 337 15.67 -20.71 11.61
CA ARG A 337 14.28 -20.28 11.38
C ARG A 337 13.56 -20.13 12.72
N GLY A 338 12.76 -19.07 12.85
CA GLY A 338 12.00 -18.76 14.07
C GLY A 338 10.94 -19.82 14.38
N LYS A 339 10.68 -20.01 15.68
CA LYS A 339 9.75 -21.00 16.23
C LYS A 339 8.30 -20.62 15.93
N GLU A 340 7.76 -21.14 14.84
CA GLU A 340 6.39 -21.64 14.80
C GLU A 340 6.49 -23.16 14.57
N SER A 341 5.71 -23.95 15.32
CA SER A 341 5.80 -25.42 15.24
C SER A 341 5.40 -25.86 13.83
N ALA A 342 6.25 -26.65 13.17
CA ALA A 342 5.96 -27.24 11.86
C ALA A 342 4.58 -27.94 11.83
N GLU A 343 4.11 -28.40 12.97
CA GLU A 343 2.78 -28.96 13.22
C GLU A 343 1.65 -28.00 12.79
N VAL A 344 1.71 -26.72 13.15
CA VAL A 344 0.63 -25.76 12.89
C VAL A 344 0.52 -25.45 11.39
N LEU A 345 1.67 -25.32 10.72
CA LEU A 345 1.73 -25.08 9.28
C LEU A 345 1.17 -26.28 8.50
N VAL A 346 1.47 -27.50 8.95
CA VAL A 346 0.97 -28.73 8.34
C VAL A 346 -0.53 -28.90 8.60
N ASP A 347 -1.01 -28.60 9.82
CA ASP A 347 -2.43 -28.70 10.16
C ASP A 347 -3.30 -27.77 9.34
N ARG A 348 -2.84 -26.54 9.13
CA ARG A 348 -3.53 -25.56 8.27
C ARG A 348 -3.53 -25.97 6.81
N ALA A 349 -2.47 -26.60 6.31
CA ALA A 349 -2.46 -27.09 4.94
C ALA A 349 -3.38 -28.31 4.78
N LEU A 350 -3.39 -29.22 5.75
CA LEU A 350 -4.20 -30.45 5.71
C LEU A 350 -5.70 -30.22 5.93
N SER A 351 -6.12 -29.04 6.41
CA SER A 351 -7.53 -28.69 6.58
C SER A 351 -8.27 -28.46 5.25
N ASP A 352 -7.56 -28.28 4.14
CA ASP A 352 -8.15 -28.21 2.81
C ASP A 352 -8.81 -29.55 2.42
N GLU A 353 -10.11 -29.52 2.14
CA GLU A 353 -10.92 -30.68 1.70
C GLU A 353 -10.44 -31.30 0.38
N SER A 354 -9.62 -30.58 -0.39
CA SER A 354 -9.00 -31.09 -1.62
C SER A 354 -7.91 -32.15 -1.37
N ILE A 355 -7.46 -32.33 -0.12
CA ILE A 355 -6.39 -33.27 0.22
C ILE A 355 -6.98 -34.65 0.57
N PRO A 356 -6.58 -35.72 -0.14
CA PRO A 356 -7.06 -37.07 0.13
C PRO A 356 -6.78 -37.53 1.57
N GLU A 357 -7.70 -38.32 2.14
CA GLU A 357 -7.58 -38.85 3.51
C GLU A 357 -6.29 -39.64 3.75
N HIS A 358 -5.79 -40.36 2.73
CA HIS A 358 -4.55 -41.13 2.83
C HIS A 358 -3.29 -40.26 3.00
N ILE A 359 -3.36 -38.97 2.63
CA ILE A 359 -2.28 -37.98 2.86
C ILE A 359 -2.45 -37.31 4.21
N ARG A 360 -3.69 -37.01 4.61
CA ARG A 360 -4.00 -36.52 5.96
C ARG A 360 -3.54 -37.51 7.04
N ALA A 361 -3.68 -38.81 6.79
CA ALA A 361 -3.18 -39.86 7.66
C ALA A 361 -1.64 -39.88 7.83
N LYS A 362 -0.89 -39.14 7.00
CA LYS A 362 0.58 -39.03 7.06
C LYS A 362 1.07 -37.72 7.65
N ARG A 363 0.20 -37.01 8.38
CA ARG A 363 0.50 -35.77 9.11
C ARG A 363 1.89 -35.76 9.74
N ASP A 364 2.21 -36.73 10.58
CA ASP A 364 3.47 -36.74 11.33
C ASP A 364 4.72 -36.87 10.44
N SER A 365 4.58 -37.55 9.29
CA SER A 365 5.65 -37.64 8.29
C SER A 365 5.85 -36.32 7.54
N ILE A 366 4.76 -35.59 7.29
CA ILE A 366 4.80 -34.27 6.65
C ILE A 366 5.42 -33.26 7.62
N VAL A 367 5.01 -33.26 8.90
CA VAL A 367 5.62 -32.45 9.95
C VAL A 367 7.11 -32.69 10.03
N ALA A 368 7.56 -33.96 10.08
CA ALA A 368 8.97 -34.29 10.18
C ALA A 368 9.81 -33.82 8.96
N GLU A 369 9.25 -33.80 7.75
CA GLU A 369 9.96 -33.27 6.58
C GLU A 369 9.97 -31.73 6.53
N VAL A 370 8.92 -31.10 7.03
CA VAL A 370 8.84 -29.65 7.18
C VAL A 370 9.80 -29.17 8.27
N GLU A 371 9.96 -29.91 9.37
CA GLU A 371 10.99 -29.68 10.39
C GLU A 371 12.42 -29.81 9.83
N LYS A 372 12.63 -30.70 8.85
CA LYS A 372 13.91 -30.83 8.12
C LYS A 372 14.15 -29.71 7.11
N GLY A 373 13.18 -28.81 6.91
CA GLY A 373 13.34 -27.58 6.13
C GLY A 373 12.72 -27.59 4.73
N ARG A 374 11.90 -28.59 4.37
CA ARG A 374 11.10 -28.56 3.13
C ARG A 374 9.86 -27.68 3.31
N SER A 375 9.30 -27.15 2.21
CA SER A 375 8.00 -26.45 2.29
C SER A 375 6.86 -27.47 2.46
N VAL A 376 5.73 -27.00 3.02
CA VAL A 376 4.55 -27.86 3.23
C VAL A 376 3.99 -28.33 1.88
N ASP A 377 3.90 -27.43 0.90
CA ASP A 377 3.41 -27.73 -0.45
C ASP A 377 4.31 -28.72 -1.22
N GLU A 378 5.63 -28.56 -1.13
CA GLU A 378 6.58 -29.52 -1.71
C GLU A 378 6.42 -30.91 -1.09
N THR A 379 6.21 -30.97 0.23
CA THR A 379 6.07 -32.23 0.96
C THR A 379 4.74 -32.90 0.64
N ILE A 380 3.63 -32.15 0.58
CA ILE A 380 2.31 -32.67 0.19
C ILE A 380 2.33 -33.15 -1.27
N SER A 381 2.95 -32.39 -2.18
CA SER A 381 3.10 -32.78 -3.60
C SER A 381 3.93 -34.06 -3.75
N LEU A 382 5.02 -34.18 -2.98
CA LEU A 382 5.82 -35.41 -2.94
C LEU A 382 5.01 -36.58 -2.39
N MET A 383 4.23 -36.39 -1.32
CA MET A 383 3.36 -37.43 -0.77
C MET A 383 2.28 -37.86 -1.76
N ARG A 384 1.68 -36.92 -2.51
CA ARG A 384 0.77 -37.21 -3.64
C ARG A 384 1.46 -38.03 -4.73
N THR A 385 2.73 -37.78 -5.01
CA THR A 385 3.47 -38.50 -6.05
C THR A 385 3.87 -39.91 -5.62
N ILE A 386 4.14 -40.12 -4.33
CA ILE A 386 4.56 -41.42 -3.79
C ILE A 386 3.36 -42.32 -3.45
N PHE A 387 2.23 -41.73 -3.04
CA PHE A 387 1.08 -42.46 -2.48
C PHE A 387 -0.25 -42.20 -3.20
N GLY A 388 -0.28 -41.31 -4.19
CA GLY A 388 -1.45 -41.03 -5.02
C GLY A 388 -1.56 -41.90 -6.26
#